data_AF-A0A9E2L1W5-F1
#
_entry.id   AF-A0A9E2L1W5-F1
#
_cell.length_a   1.000
_cell.length_b   1.000
_cell.length_c   1.000
_cell.angle_alpha   90.00
_cell.angle_beta   90.00
_cell.angle_gamma   90.00
#
_symmetry.space_group_name_H-M   'P 1'
#
loop_
_entity.id
_entity.type
_entity.pdbx_description
1 polymer ?
#
loop_
_entity_poly.entity_id
_entity_poly.type
_entity_poly.pdbx_seq_one_letter_code
_entity_poly.pdbx_strand_id
1 'polypeptide(L)' 'MSFDITSFRWIREPKKHHISENRIEIVTEPHTDLWQRTYYHFR' A
#
# COMPACT_ATOMS: atom_id res chain seq x y z
N MET A 1 5.39 -19.48 10.17
CA MET A 1 5.53 -18.07 10.58
C MET A 1 4.13 -17.50 10.73
N SER A 2 3.81 -16.91 11.89
CA SER A 2 2.53 -16.21 12.08
C SER A 2 2.63 -14.82 11.44
N PHE A 3 1.61 -14.40 10.70
CA PHE A 3 1.56 -13.09 10.07
C PHE A 3 0.96 -12.08 11.06
N ASP A 4 1.79 -11.53 11.95
CA ASP A 4 1.35 -10.56 12.95
C ASP A 4 1.32 -9.14 12.35
N ILE A 5 0.13 -8.69 11.96
CA ILE A 5 -0.08 -7.39 11.33
C ILE A 5 0.27 -6.20 12.25
N THR A 6 0.28 -6.40 13.58
CA THR A 6 0.60 -5.33 14.54
C THR A 6 2.07 -4.92 14.49
N SER A 7 2.92 -5.77 13.90
CA SER A 7 4.34 -5.47 13.69
C SER A 7 4.63 -4.59 12.46
N PHE A 8 3.64 -4.39 11.59
CA PHE A 8 3.78 -3.64 10.34
C PHE A 8 3.55 -2.14 10.54
N ARG A 9 4.08 -1.34 9.61
CA ARG A 9 3.99 0.12 9.64
C ARG A 9 3.63 0.63 8.26
N TRP A 10 2.76 1.63 8.19
CA TRP A 10 2.47 2.32 6.94
C TRP A 10 3.65 3.21 6.54
N ILE A 11 4.05 3.13 5.27
CA ILE A 11 4.99 4.10 4.67
C ILE A 11 4.28 5.32 4.09
N ARG A 12 2.99 5.16 3.74
CA ARG A 12 2.08 6.17 3.17
C ARG A 12 0.64 5.77 3.54
N GLU A 13 0.27 6.03 4.79
CA GLU A 13 -1.03 5.60 5.32
C GLU A 13 -2.18 6.26 4.53
N PRO A 14 -3.14 5.47 4.00
CA PRO A 14 -4.30 6.01 3.33
C PRO A 14 -5.29 6.62 4.34
N LYS A 15 -6.00 7.67 3.93
CA LYS A 15 -7.06 8.29 4.75
C LYS A 15 -8.17 7.31 5.15
N LYS A 16 -8.41 6.29 4.32
CA LYS A 16 -9.44 5.27 4.51
C LYS A 16 -8.82 3.89 4.34
N HIS A 17 -8.77 3.14 5.42
CA HIS A 17 -8.44 1.73 5.43
C HIS A 17 -9.22 1.00 6.52
N HIS A 18 -9.33 -0.31 6.41
CA HIS A 18 -9.89 -1.17 7.44
C HIS A 18 -9.08 -2.45 7.52
N ILE A 19 -8.64 -2.82 8.73
CA ILE A 19 -7.89 -4.04 8.99
C ILE A 19 -8.74 -4.90 9.93
N SER A 20 -8.94 -6.14 9.52
CA SER A 20 -9.61 -7.20 10.29
C SER A 20 -8.75 -8.46 10.26
N GLU A 21 -9.09 -9.44 11.08
CA GLU A 21 -8.36 -10.72 11.18
C GLU A 21 -8.13 -11.40 9.83
N ASN A 22 -9.11 -11.32 8.92
CA ASN A 22 -9.09 -12.05 7.65
C ASN A 22 -9.04 -11.14 6.41
N ARG A 23 -9.05 -9.82 6.57
CA ARG A 23 -9.14 -8.88 5.45
C ARG A 23 -8.51 -7.53 5.74
N ILE A 24 -7.81 -7.00 4.74
CA ILE A 24 -7.30 -5.63 4.69
C ILE A 24 -7.98 -4.92 3.52
N GLU A 25 -8.59 -3.78 3.79
CA GLU A 25 -9.17 -2.88 2.79
C GLU A 25 -8.40 -1.57 2.79
N ILE A 26 -8.01 -1.11 1.59
CA ILE A 26 -7.31 0.15 1.39
C ILE A 26 -8.03 0.92 0.30
N VAL A 27 -8.44 2.15 0.59
CA VAL A 27 -9.04 3.05 -0.40
C VAL A 27 -8.03 4.14 -0.72
N THR A 28 -7.56 4.16 -1.96
CA THR A 28 -6.68 5.21 -2.46
C THR A 28 -7.48 6.45 -2.83
N GLU A 29 -6.86 7.61 -2.69
CA GLU A 29 -7.41 8.85 -3.22
C GLU A 29 -7.09 8.93 -4.72
N PRO A 30 -7.90 9.64 -5.53
CA PRO A 30 -7.53 9.96 -6.90
C PRO A 30 -6.11 10.55 -6.99
N HIS A 31 -5.42 10.25 -8.08
CA HIS A 31 -4.03 10.69 -8.31
C HIS A 31 -3.00 10.17 -7.29
N THR A 32 -3.30 9.06 -6.60
CA THR A 32 -2.30 8.33 -5.80
C THR A 32 -1.59 7.31 -6.69
N ASP A 33 -0.26 7.44 -6.80
CA ASP A 33 0.59 6.48 -7.49
C ASP A 33 1.94 6.36 -6.77
N LEU A 34 2.61 5.21 -6.95
CA LEU A 34 3.97 5.00 -6.49
C LEU A 34 4.77 4.34 -7.61
N TRP A 35 5.41 5.16 -8.43
CA TRP A 35 6.23 4.70 -9.53
C TRP A 35 7.71 4.72 -9.14
N GLN A 36 8.39 3.56 -9.20
CA GLN A 36 9.83 3.47 -8.99
C GLN A 36 10.48 2.73 -10.16
N ARG A 37 11.30 3.48 -10.92
CA ARG A 37 11.95 3.18 -12.23
C ARG A 37 11.14 3.66 -13.43
N THR A 38 11.56 4.81 -13.93
CA THR A 38 11.07 5.55 -15.08
C THR A 38 10.99 4.69 -16.35
N TYR A 39 10.03 5.03 -17.21
CA TYR A 39 9.93 4.58 -18.59
C TYR A 39 11.31 4.54 -19.27
N TYR A 40 11.74 3.35 -19.66
CA TYR A 40 12.96 3.17 -20.43
C TYR A 40 12.72 3.71 -21.85
N HIS A 41 13.40 4.81 -22.19
CA HIS A 41 13.71 5.09 -23.59
C HIS A 41 14.75 4.07 -24.06
N PHE A 42 14.32 2.84 -24.35
CA PHE A 42 15.09 1.93 -25.20
C PHE A 42 15.08 2.53 -26.61
N ARG A 43 16.26 2.93 -27.09
CA ARG A 43 16.53 3.31 -28.48
C ARG A 43 17.54 2.33 -29.05
#